data_AF-A0A0R1LS91-F1
#
_entry.id   AF-A0A0R1LS91-F1
#
_cell.length_a   1.000
_cell.length_b   1.000
_cell.length_c   1.000
_cell.angle_alpha   90.00
_cell.angle_beta   90.00
_cell.angle_gamma   90.00
#
_symmetry.space_group_name_H-M   'P 1'
#
loop_
_entity.id
_entity.type
_entity.pdbx_description
1 polymer ?
#
loop_
_entity_poly.entity_id
_entity_poly.type
_entity_poly.pdbx_seq_one_letter_code
_entity_poly.pdbx_strand_id
1 'polypeptide(L)' 'MDNVAQQEVTQREMMKIIGLFRKNGFRGEYETFDRGEVQDEYMVVLTDEKSGVKGLFKVDLGTGSIEFQHVVMD' A
#
# COMPACT_ATOMS: atom_id res chain seq x y z
N MET A 1 15.74 15.29 -18.56
CA MET A 1 15.54 14.37 -17.43
C MET A 1 14.06 14.32 -17.24
N ASP A 2 13.42 13.29 -17.78
CA ASP A 2 11.97 13.17 -17.74
C ASP A 2 11.56 13.00 -16.28
N ASN A 3 10.93 14.05 -15.73
CA ASN A 3 10.18 13.93 -14.48
C ASN A 3 9.08 12.92 -14.76
N VAL A 4 9.30 11.66 -14.40
CA VAL A 4 8.22 10.70 -14.24
C VAL A 4 7.39 11.25 -13.09
N ALA A 5 6.39 12.07 -13.42
CA ALA A 5 5.37 12.44 -12.48
C ALA A 5 4.76 11.11 -12.00
N GLN A 6 5.11 10.69 -10.79
CA GLN A 6 4.42 9.60 -10.11
C GLN A 6 2.95 10.02 -10.10
N GLN A 7 2.16 9.41 -10.97
CA GLN A 7 0.73 9.71 -11.05
C GLN A 7 0.14 9.38 -9.68
N GLU A 8 -0.61 10.32 -9.11
CA GLU A 8 -1.29 10.11 -7.84
C GLU A 8 -2.10 8.80 -7.88
N VAL A 9 -2.11 8.08 -6.76
CA VAL A 9 -2.97 6.91 -6.59
C VAL A 9 -4.41 7.41 -6.54
N THR A 10 -5.27 6.94 -7.44
CA THR A 10 -6.66 7.38 -7.51
C THR A 10 -7.46 6.81 -6.34
N GLN A 11 -8.58 7.46 -5.97
CA GLN A 11 -9.49 6.95 -4.94
C GLN A 11 -9.99 5.53 -5.26
N ARG A 12 -10.20 5.21 -6.54
CA ARG A 12 -10.62 3.86 -6.96
C ARG A 12 -9.56 2.82 -6.65
N GLU A 13 -8.29 3.14 -6.87
CA GLU A 13 -7.16 2.27 -6.55
C GLU A 13 -7.01 2.13 -5.03
N MET A 14 -7.04 3.23 -4.28
CA MET A 14 -7.03 3.20 -2.81
C MET A 14 -8.12 2.26 -2.26
N MET A 15 -9.35 2.36 -2.76
CA MET A 15 -10.45 1.49 -2.31
C MET A 15 -10.22 0.01 -2.65
N LYS A 16 -9.61 -0.30 -3.81
CA LYS A 16 -9.24 -1.68 -4.17
C LYS A 16 -8.15 -2.21 -3.23
N ILE A 17 -7.13 -1.41 -2.96
CA ILE A 17 -6.03 -1.75 -2.05
C ILE A 17 -6.58 -2.01 -0.64
N ILE A 18 -7.34 -1.08 -0.07
CA ILE A 18 -7.97 -1.23 1.25
C ILE A 18 -8.84 -2.49 1.30
N GLY A 19 -9.60 -2.75 0.23
CA GLY A 19 -10.40 -3.96 0.09
C GLY A 19 -9.55 -5.23 0.14
N LEU A 20 -8.38 -5.23 -0.49
CA LEU A 20 -7.45 -6.35 -0.50
C LEU A 20 -6.82 -6.60 0.88
N PHE A 21 -6.36 -5.56 1.56
CA PHE A 21 -5.83 -5.66 2.94
C PHE A 21 -6.88 -6.25 3.89
N ARG A 22 -8.11 -5.72 3.85
CA ARG A 22 -9.21 -6.20 4.70
C ARG A 22 -9.55 -7.66 4.45
N LYS A 23 -9.55 -8.11 3.18
CA LYS A 23 -9.75 -9.53 2.83
C LYS A 23 -8.67 -10.44 3.40
N ASN A 24 -7.44 -9.95 3.52
CA ASN A 24 -6.30 -10.67 4.08
C ASN A 24 -6.14 -10.47 5.61
N GLY A 25 -7.10 -9.82 6.27
CA GLY A 25 -7.12 -9.68 7.72
C GLY A 25 -6.27 -8.53 8.27
N PHE A 26 -5.62 -7.74 7.41
CA PHE A 26 -4.91 -6.53 7.83
C PHE A 26 -5.91 -5.41 8.12
N ARG A 27 -5.77 -4.77 9.29
CA ARG A 27 -6.64 -3.70 9.77
C ARG A 27 -5.82 -2.63 10.47
N GLY A 28 -6.23 -1.38 10.32
CA GLY A 28 -5.48 -0.25 10.85
C GLY A 28 -5.66 1.01 10.04
N GLU A 29 -4.74 1.94 10.25
CA GLU A 29 -4.73 3.27 9.64
C GLU A 29 -3.74 3.31 8.47
N TYR A 30 -4.21 3.76 7.31
CA TYR A 30 -3.39 3.88 6.11
C TYR A 30 -2.82 5.30 6.04
N GLU A 31 -1.50 5.41 5.99
CA GLU A 31 -0.80 6.70 6.02
C GLU A 31 -0.45 7.19 4.62
N THR A 32 0.16 6.33 3.80
CA THR A 32 0.56 6.66 2.42
C THR A 32 0.14 5.59 1.42
N PHE A 33 -0.09 6.04 0.19
CA PHE A 33 -0.32 5.21 -0.98
C PHE A 33 0.50 5.78 -2.14
N ASP A 34 1.57 5.07 -2.50
CA ASP A 34 2.46 5.47 -3.58
C ASP A 34 2.38 4.45 -4.72
N ARG A 35 2.55 4.90 -5.97
CA ARG A 35 2.70 3.96 -7.09
C ARG A 35 4.08 3.32 -7.04
N GLY A 36 4.12 2.01 -7.30
CA GLY A 36 5.35 1.27 -7.56
C GLY A 36 5.90 1.57 -8.94
N GLU A 37 7.00 0.89 -9.28
CA GLU A 37 7.69 1.07 -10.57
C GLU A 37 6.98 0.36 -11.71
N VAL A 38 6.18 -0.66 -11.38
CA VAL A 38 5.47 -1.52 -12.32
C VAL A 38 3.97 -1.18 -12.32
N GLN A 39 3.29 -1.44 -13.45
CA GLN A 39 1.84 -1.30 -13.53
C GLN A 39 1.15 -2.12 -12.45
N ASP A 40 0.10 -1.54 -11.85
CA ASP A 40 -0.72 -2.15 -10.77
C ASP A 40 0.05 -2.45 -9.47
N GLU A 41 1.29 -1.97 -9.35
CA GLU A 41 2.11 -2.04 -8.14
C GLU A 41 1.95 -0.77 -7.29
N TYR A 42 1.87 -0.96 -5.97
CA TYR A 42 1.73 0.14 -5.01
C TYR A 42 2.54 -0.13 -3.74
N MET A 43 2.99 0.94 -3.11
CA MET A 43 3.60 0.93 -1.79
C MET A 43 2.63 1.57 -0.80
N VAL A 44 2.38 0.88 0.30
CA VAL A 44 1.35 1.27 1.27
C VAL A 44 1.93 1.19 2.67
N VAL A 45 1.79 2.28 3.41
CA VAL A 45 2.10 2.30 4.84
C VAL A 45 0.81 2.08 5.62
N LEU A 46 0.80 1.04 6.45
CA LEU A 46 -0.30 0.69 7.34
C LEU A 46 0.20 0.60 8.78
N THR A 47 -0.46 1.30 9.68
CA THR A 47 -0.29 1.14 11.13
C THR A 47 -1.29 0.11 11.64
N ASP A 48 -0.82 -1.03 12.12
CA ASP A 48 -1.67 -2.13 12.61
C ASP A 48 -2.49 -1.71 13.84
N GLU A 49 -3.80 -2.00 13.83
CA GLU A 49 -4.74 -1.53 14.86
C GLU A 49 -4.48 -2.11 16.27
N LYS A 50 -3.80 -3.26 16.37
CA LYS A 50 -3.61 -3.98 17.64
C LYS A 50 -2.27 -3.66 18.28
N SER A 51 -1.23 -3.61 17.47
CA SER A 51 0.14 -3.44 17.92
C SER A 51 0.62 -1.99 17.82
N GLY A 52 -0.04 -1.15 17.02
CA GLY A 52 0.43 0.19 16.68
C GLY A 52 1.70 0.18 15.82
N VAL A 53 2.14 -1.00 15.34
CA VAL A 53 3.35 -1.13 14.52
C VAL A 53 3.04 -0.65 13.10
N LYS A 54 3.89 0.25 12.60
CA LYS A 54 3.84 0.77 11.24
C LYS A 54 4.63 -0.15 10.30
N GLY A 55 3.97 -0.66 9.26
CA GLY A 55 4.58 -1.53 8.27
C GLY A 55 4.49 -0.94 6.87
N LEU A 56 5.54 -1.10 6.09
CA LEU A 56 5.54 -0.85 4.65
C LEU A 56 5.21 -2.15 3.91
N PHE A 57 4.25 -2.06 2.99
CA PHE A 57 3.76 -3.18 2.20
C PHE A 57 3.84 -2.83 0.72
N LYS A 58 4.26 -3.82 -0.07
CA LYS A 58 4.14 -3.82 -1.51
C LYS A 58 2.85 -4.54 -1.89
N VAL A 59 2.10 -3.96 -2.82
CA VAL A 59 0.78 -4.46 -3.25
C VAL A 59 0.78 -4.57 -4.75
N ASP A 60 0.29 -5.68 -5.28
CA ASP A 60 0.01 -5.84 -6.70
C ASP A 60 -1.49 -6.12 -6.86
N LEU A 61 -2.21 -5.18 -7.47
CA LEU A 61 -3.65 -5.30 -7.71
C LEU A 61 -3.99 -6.23 -8.89
N GLY A 62 -3.06 -6.46 -9.81
CA GLY A 62 -3.22 -7.39 -10.94
C GLY A 62 -3.20 -8.84 -10.47
N THR A 63 -2.30 -9.18 -9.54
CA THR A 63 -2.23 -10.52 -8.92
C THR A 63 -3.04 -10.65 -7.64
N GLY A 64 -3.39 -9.52 -7.00
CA GLY A 64 -4.08 -9.51 -5.71
C GLY A 64 -3.17 -9.91 -4.54
N SER A 65 -1.87 -9.62 -4.63
CA SER A 65 -0.88 -9.97 -3.61
C SER A 65 -0.54 -8.79 -2.70
N ILE A 66 -0.15 -9.11 -1.47
CA ILE A 66 0.38 -8.18 -0.47
C ILE A 66 1.68 -8.79 0.07
N GLU A 67 2.77 -8.05 -0.01
CA GLU A 67 4.09 -8.46 0.47
C GLU A 67 4.60 -7.45 1.50
N PHE A 68 4.84 -7.93 2.72
CA PHE A 68 5.50 -7.12 3.75
C PHE A 68 6.95 -6.82 3.35
N GLN A 69 7.36 -5.57 3.51
CA GLN A 69 8.72 -5.12 3.20
C GLN A 69 9.56 -4.98 4.47
N HIS A 70 9.19 -4.04 5.33
CA HIS A 70 9.85 -3.80 6.61
C HIS A 70 8.96 -2.96 7.55
N VAL A 71 9.33 -2.94 8.84
CA VAL A 71 8.75 -2.02 9.82
C VAL A 71 9.29 -0.62 9.54
N VAL A 72 8.41 0.37 9.54
CA VAL A 72 8.78 1.78 9.44
C VAL A 72 9.07 2.28 10.85
N MET A 73 10.28 2.77 11.08
CA MET A 73 10.66 3.47 12.32
C MET A 73 10.57 4.97 12.04
N ASP A 74 9.96 5.72 12.96
CA ASP A 74 9.92 7.19 12.92
C ASP A 74 11.32 7.82 13.11
#